data_AF-A0A812IVG3-F1
#
_entry.id   AF-A0A812IVG3-F1
#
_cell.length_a   1.000
_cell.length_b   1.000
_cell.length_c   1.000
_cell.angle_alpha   90.00
_cell.angle_beta   90.00
_cell.angle_gamma   90.00
#
_symmetry.space_group_name_H-M   'P 1'
#
loop_
_entity.id
_entity.type
_entity.pdbx_description
1 polymer ?
#
loop_
_entity_poly.entity_id
_entity_poly.type
_entity_poly.pdbx_seq_one_letter_code
_entity_poly.pdbx_strand_id
1 'polypeptide(L)'
;MLVHWMNIGPDANYQFLEFYSGSGRITKLAGFVGYESVAFDIQYGELLANQHMKRSAMDINSNAGMTIAVSLLLRSRLDEALAWFACCCSSFVPANRGTSQRSFLTCMGCEEVPSVRRGSKMFSRSIILMVIAIAAGMTICLENPQNSLIGMHEKFIWLVRLLMVYPFIFARHIVELIPTMLRGPVPIFHQPCASRVEADS
;
A
#
# COMPACT_ATOMS: atom_id res chain seq x y z
N MET A 1 25.42 5.32 -2.90
CA MET A 1 24.83 6.28 -3.85
C MET A 1 23.58 5.64 -4.49
N LEU A 2 22.48 5.61 -3.74
CA LEU A 2 21.14 5.12 -4.13
C LEU A 2 20.25 6.31 -3.75
N VAL A 3 19.64 7.12 -4.61
CA VAL A 3 18.76 6.83 -5.73
C VAL A 3 18.65 8.15 -6.52
N HIS A 4 19.31 8.29 -7.68
CA HIS A 4 19.29 9.54 -8.46
C HIS A 4 17.91 9.86 -9.06
N TRP A 5 17.05 8.85 -9.22
CA TRP A 5 15.71 9.01 -9.78
C TRP A 5 14.63 9.30 -8.74
N MET A 6 14.98 9.34 -7.44
CA MET A 6 14.12 9.88 -6.36
C MET A 6 14.42 11.36 -6.09
N ASN A 7 15.13 12.02 -7.01
CA ASN A 7 15.47 13.43 -6.86
C ASN A 7 14.28 14.24 -7.34
N ILE A 8 13.31 14.39 -6.44
CA ILE A 8 12.09 15.13 -6.68
C ILE A 8 12.47 16.63 -6.65
N GLY A 9 12.41 17.32 -7.79
CA GLY A 9 12.79 18.72 -7.97
C GLY A 9 11.82 19.70 -7.28
N PRO A 10 12.15 21.01 -7.20
CA PRO A 10 11.33 22.02 -6.54
C PRO A 10 10.22 22.65 -7.41
N ASP A 11 10.11 22.29 -8.69
CA ASP A 11 9.32 23.09 -9.65
C ASP A 11 7.86 22.63 -9.89
N ALA A 12 7.46 21.43 -9.43
CA ALA A 12 6.05 21.00 -9.49
C ALA A 12 5.28 21.41 -8.23
N ASN A 13 4.02 21.86 -8.32
CA ASN A 13 3.27 22.33 -7.13
C ASN A 13 2.89 21.22 -6.14
N TYR A 14 2.88 19.95 -6.54
CA TYR A 14 2.53 18.82 -5.67
C TYR A 14 3.31 17.57 -6.04
N GLN A 15 3.69 16.79 -5.02
CA GLN A 15 4.34 15.48 -5.17
C GLN A 15 3.33 14.34 -4.98
N PHE A 16 3.50 13.26 -5.75
CA PHE A 16 2.67 12.06 -5.70
C PHE A 16 3.54 10.83 -5.39
N LEU A 17 3.35 10.21 -4.23
CA LEU A 17 4.11 9.05 -3.79
C LEU A 17 3.20 7.82 -3.82
N GLU A 18 3.43 6.88 -4.73
CA GLU A 18 2.65 5.65 -4.83
C GLU A 18 3.39 4.47 -4.19
N PHE A 19 2.95 4.05 -3.00
CA PHE A 19 3.38 2.80 -2.39
C PHE A 19 2.52 1.64 -2.92
N TYR A 20 3.17 0.50 -3.17
CA TYR A 20 2.56 -0.70 -3.76
C TYR A 20 2.12 -0.50 -5.22
N SER A 21 2.90 0.27 -5.97
CA SER A 21 2.57 0.72 -7.32
C SER A 21 2.47 -0.40 -8.37
N GLY A 22 3.01 -1.60 -8.08
CA GLY A 22 3.13 -2.71 -9.03
C GLY A 22 3.84 -2.30 -10.32
N SER A 23 3.06 -1.99 -11.37
CA SER A 23 3.56 -1.50 -12.66
C SER A 23 3.67 0.03 -12.79
N GLY A 24 3.31 0.77 -11.74
CA GLY A 24 3.39 2.24 -11.68
C GLY A 24 2.40 2.96 -12.58
N ARG A 25 1.23 2.37 -12.85
CA ARG A 25 0.23 2.97 -13.76
C ARG A 25 -0.35 4.26 -13.20
N ILE A 26 -0.67 4.30 -11.91
CA ILE A 26 -1.23 5.50 -11.27
C ILE A 26 -0.13 6.56 -11.17
N THR A 27 1.10 6.19 -10.78
CA THR A 27 2.28 7.08 -10.84
C THR A 27 2.44 7.72 -12.22
N LYS A 28 2.42 6.93 -13.30
CA LYS A 28 2.54 7.46 -14.67
C LYS A 28 1.40 8.43 -15.03
N LEU A 29 0.19 8.12 -14.60
CA LEU A 29 -0.97 9.00 -14.80
C LEU A 29 -0.80 10.31 -14.01
N ALA A 30 -0.35 10.25 -12.75
CA ALA A 30 -0.06 11.43 -11.96
C ALA A 30 1.00 12.32 -12.64
N GLY A 31 2.07 11.70 -13.16
CA GLY A 31 3.07 12.39 -13.97
C GLY A 31 2.48 13.06 -15.22
N PHE A 32 1.58 12.38 -15.93
CA PHE A 32 0.89 12.94 -17.10
C PHE A 32 0.02 14.16 -16.76
N VAL A 33 -0.57 14.19 -15.56
CA VAL A 33 -1.38 15.32 -15.06
C VAL A 33 -0.51 16.47 -14.53
N GLY A 34 0.82 16.29 -14.48
CA GLY A 34 1.79 17.33 -14.08
C GLY A 34 2.24 17.25 -12.62
N TYR A 35 1.91 16.16 -11.91
CA TYR A 35 2.48 15.90 -10.58
C TYR A 35 3.89 15.35 -10.70
N GLU A 36 4.71 15.64 -9.69
CA GLU A 36 5.98 14.96 -9.58
C GLU A 36 5.81 13.64 -8.84
N SER A 37 5.87 12.54 -9.59
CA SER A 37 5.40 11.24 -9.12
C SER A 37 6.52 10.23 -8.90
N VAL A 38 6.49 9.49 -7.79
CA VAL A 38 7.43 8.40 -7.48
C VAL A 38 6.66 7.13 -7.13
N ALA A 39 7.03 6.03 -7.78
CA ALA A 39 6.53 4.69 -7.50
C ALA A 39 7.48 3.92 -6.56
N PHE A 40 6.92 3.25 -5.56
CA PHE A 40 7.62 2.36 -4.64
C PHE A 40 6.94 0.98 -4.61
N ASP A 41 7.54 -0.02 -5.24
CA ASP A 41 7.08 -1.42 -5.24
C ASP A 41 8.21 -2.38 -5.57
N ILE A 42 8.10 -3.64 -5.15
CA ILE A 42 9.06 -4.68 -5.49
C ILE A 42 9.15 -4.91 -7.00
N GLN A 43 8.01 -5.02 -7.69
CA GLN A 43 7.92 -5.26 -9.14
C GLN A 43 8.48 -4.06 -9.90
N TYR A 44 8.10 -2.85 -9.48
CA TYR A 44 8.61 -1.61 -10.08
C TYR A 44 10.13 -1.52 -9.92
N GLY A 45 10.64 -1.81 -8.72
CA GLY A 45 12.07 -1.80 -8.43
C GLY A 45 12.83 -2.89 -9.18
N GLU A 46 12.26 -4.09 -9.37
CA GLU A 46 12.86 -5.18 -10.13
C GLU A 46 13.04 -4.82 -11.61
N LEU A 47 12.04 -4.19 -12.23
CA LEU A 47 12.14 -3.73 -13.62
C LEU A 47 13.31 -2.77 -13.82
N LEU A 48 13.46 -1.79 -12.93
CA LEU A 48 14.58 -0.83 -12.97
C LEU A 48 15.92 -1.48 -12.62
N ALA A 49 15.93 -2.37 -11.63
CA ALA A 49 17.12 -3.07 -11.19
C ALA A 49 17.70 -3.93 -12.33
N ASN A 50 16.85 -4.60 -13.10
CA ASN A 50 17.24 -5.39 -14.26
C ASN A 50 17.86 -4.52 -15.37
N GLN A 51 17.31 -3.33 -15.63
CA GLN A 51 17.89 -2.39 -16.59
C GLN A 51 19.29 -1.91 -16.22
N HIS A 52 19.58 -1.81 -14.91
CA HIS A 52 20.86 -1.32 -14.41
C HIS A 52 21.79 -2.42 -13.87
N MET A 53 21.44 -3.70 -14.05
CA MET A 53 22.17 -4.86 -13.48
C MET A 53 22.45 -4.73 -11.97
N LYS A 54 21.47 -4.21 -11.23
CA LYS A 54 21.53 -4.04 -9.77
C LYS A 54 20.48 -4.92 -9.09
N ARG A 55 20.51 -4.99 -7.76
CA ARG A 55 19.43 -5.61 -6.95
C ARG A 55 18.38 -4.57 -6.61
N SER A 56 17.10 -4.95 -6.67
CA SER A 56 16.01 -4.11 -6.17
C SER A 56 16.05 -4.09 -4.65
N ALA A 57 15.97 -2.89 -4.07
CA ALA A 57 15.86 -2.68 -2.63
C ALA A 57 14.44 -2.24 -2.22
N MET A 58 13.45 -2.37 -3.12
CA MET A 58 12.10 -1.80 -2.96
C MET A 58 11.08 -2.75 -2.32
N ASP A 59 11.55 -3.70 -1.51
CA ASP A 59 10.68 -4.56 -0.71
C ASP A 59 10.42 -3.93 0.66
N ILE A 60 9.20 -3.45 0.90
CA ILE A 60 8.78 -2.87 2.17
C ILE A 60 8.90 -3.84 3.36
N ASN A 61 8.91 -5.16 3.14
CA ASN A 61 9.11 -6.16 4.19
C ASN A 61 10.58 -6.38 4.55
N SER A 62 11.50 -5.92 3.71
CA SER A 62 12.94 -5.88 3.99
C SER A 62 13.31 -4.63 4.81
N ASN A 63 14.38 -4.69 5.60
CA ASN A 63 14.81 -3.51 6.37
C ASN A 63 15.33 -2.41 5.44
N ALA A 64 16.04 -2.78 4.37
CA ALA A 64 16.52 -1.83 3.37
C ALA A 64 15.37 -1.09 2.69
N GLY A 65 14.32 -1.81 2.25
CA GLY A 65 13.16 -1.17 1.63
C GLY A 65 12.37 -0.30 2.58
N MET A 66 12.24 -0.68 3.85
CA MET A 66 11.65 0.22 4.86
C MET A 66 12.47 1.51 5.02
N THR A 67 13.80 1.41 5.09
CA THR A 67 14.68 2.58 5.17
C THR A 67 14.55 3.48 3.95
N ILE A 68 14.46 2.91 2.75
CA ILE A 68 14.27 3.69 1.51
C ILE A 68 12.88 4.35 1.50
N ALA A 69 11.83 3.63 1.90
CA ALA A 69 10.48 4.18 2.01
C ALA A 69 10.40 5.36 2.99
N VAL A 70 11.02 5.23 4.17
CA VAL A 70 11.12 6.34 5.14
C VAL A 70 11.94 7.48 4.56
N SER A 71 13.10 7.20 3.95
CA SER A 71 13.93 8.24 3.33
C SER A 71 13.20 8.95 2.19
N LEU A 72 12.29 8.28 1.48
CA LEU A 72 11.48 8.88 0.43
C LEU A 72 10.50 9.89 1.05
N LEU A 73 9.75 9.49 2.09
CA LEU A 73 8.82 10.37 2.81
C LEU A 73 9.50 11.57 3.47
N LEU A 74 10.71 11.39 4.01
CA LEU A 74 11.45 12.47 4.67
C LEU A 74 12.12 13.44 3.68
N ARG A 75 12.27 13.05 2.41
CA ARG A 75 12.87 13.89 1.35
C ARG A 75 11.84 14.57 0.46
N SER A 76 10.61 14.10 0.47
CA SER A 76 9.49 14.79 -0.16
C SER A 76 9.17 16.11 0.53
N ARG A 77 8.43 16.97 -0.18
CA ARG A 77 8.00 18.26 0.32
C ARG A 77 6.95 18.09 1.41
N LEU A 78 7.19 18.80 2.51
CA LEU A 78 6.25 18.92 3.61
C LEU A 78 5.02 19.68 3.13
N ASP A 79 3.83 19.29 3.60
CA ASP A 79 2.53 19.89 3.26
C ASP A 79 2.08 19.84 1.78
N GLU A 80 2.97 19.53 0.84
CA GLU A 80 2.73 19.54 -0.61
C GLU A 80 2.86 18.16 -1.27
N ALA A 81 2.47 17.10 -0.55
CA ALA A 81 2.56 15.74 -1.07
C ALA A 81 1.33 14.89 -0.75
N LEU A 82 0.98 14.03 -1.71
CA LEU A 82 -0.02 12.98 -1.59
C LEU A 82 0.68 11.62 -1.56
N ALA A 83 0.53 10.89 -0.46
CA ALA A 83 1.01 9.51 -0.32
C ALA A 83 -0.15 8.53 -0.54
N TRP A 84 -0.12 7.84 -1.68
CA TRP A 84 -1.08 6.81 -2.06
C TRP A 84 -0.58 5.43 -1.63
N PHE A 85 -1.39 4.71 -0.85
CA PHE A 85 -1.08 3.37 -0.36
C PHE A 85 -2.04 2.35 -0.96
N ALA A 86 -1.60 1.63 -1.99
CA ALA A 86 -2.34 0.51 -2.57
C ALA A 86 -2.01 -0.82 -1.86
N CYS A 87 -2.17 -0.85 -0.53
CA CYS A 87 -1.71 -1.96 0.30
C CYS A 87 -2.19 -3.33 -0.21
N CYS A 88 -1.26 -4.27 -0.38
CA CYS A 88 -1.55 -5.64 -0.78
C CYS A 88 -2.49 -6.35 0.21
N CYS A 89 -3.78 -6.40 -0.14
CA CYS A 89 -4.85 -6.97 0.65
C CYS A 89 -5.10 -8.47 0.38
N SER A 90 -4.26 -9.14 -0.41
CA SER A 90 -4.48 -10.54 -0.82
C SER A 90 -4.64 -11.51 0.35
N SER A 91 -4.03 -11.22 1.52
CA SER A 91 -4.25 -12.01 2.73
C SER A 91 -5.52 -11.66 3.52
N PHE A 92 -6.14 -10.51 3.23
CA PHE A 92 -7.28 -9.90 3.93
C PHE A 92 -8.60 -9.98 3.16
N VAL A 93 -8.57 -10.39 1.88
CA VAL A 93 -9.75 -10.56 1.04
C VAL A 93 -10.53 -11.84 1.35
N PRO A 94 -11.85 -11.88 1.09
CA PRO A 94 -12.71 -13.05 1.34
C PRO A 94 -12.17 -14.36 0.77
N ALA A 95 -11.61 -14.33 -0.45
CA ALA A 95 -11.09 -15.50 -1.14
C ALA A 95 -9.98 -16.24 -0.36
N ASN A 96 -9.23 -15.53 0.50
CA ASN A 96 -8.16 -16.13 1.28
C ASN A 96 -8.56 -16.41 2.74
N ARG A 97 -9.81 -16.18 3.15
CA ARG A 97 -10.23 -16.34 4.57
C ARG A 97 -10.13 -17.78 5.06
N GLY A 98 -10.43 -18.76 4.21
CA GLY A 98 -10.30 -20.18 4.58
C GLY A 98 -8.86 -20.55 4.94
N THR A 99 -7.91 -20.21 4.08
CA THR A 99 -6.48 -20.51 4.29
C THR A 99 -5.86 -19.63 5.36
N SER A 100 -6.19 -18.33 5.39
CA SER A 100 -5.62 -17.40 6.37
C SER A 100 -6.24 -17.52 7.76
N GLN A 101 -7.39 -18.16 7.88
CA GLN A 101 -8.23 -18.19 9.09
C GLN A 101 -8.58 -16.78 9.61
N ARG A 102 -8.54 -15.76 8.73
CA ARG A 102 -8.97 -14.41 9.08
C ARG A 102 -10.49 -14.33 9.09
N SER A 103 -11.03 -13.78 10.16
CA SER A 103 -12.44 -13.44 10.29
C SER A 103 -12.60 -12.04 10.86
N PHE A 104 -13.84 -11.57 11.02
CA PHE A 104 -14.12 -10.33 11.73
C PHE A 104 -13.60 -10.36 13.18
N LEU A 105 -13.70 -11.52 13.86
CA LEU A 105 -13.22 -11.70 15.24
C LEU A 105 -11.70 -11.95 15.29
N THR A 106 -11.14 -12.57 14.26
CA THR A 106 -9.74 -12.96 14.18
C THR A 106 -9.06 -12.28 12.99
N CYS A 107 -9.08 -10.95 12.96
CA CYS A 107 -8.55 -10.20 11.82
C CYS A 107 -7.07 -10.51 11.53
N MET A 108 -6.28 -10.90 12.53
CA MET A 108 -4.86 -11.24 12.38
C MET A 108 -4.62 -12.59 11.69
N GLY A 109 -5.61 -13.49 11.71
CA GLY A 109 -5.54 -14.82 11.10
C GLY A 109 -4.56 -15.76 11.82
N CYS A 110 -4.18 -16.83 11.13
CA CYS A 110 -3.22 -17.82 11.62
C CYS A 110 -1.79 -17.44 11.20
N GLU A 111 -0.93 -17.08 12.16
CA GLU A 111 0.44 -16.63 11.90
C GLU A 111 1.38 -17.75 11.41
N GLU A 112 1.00 -19.01 11.61
CA GLU A 112 1.73 -20.17 11.07
C GLU A 112 1.76 -20.13 9.54
N VAL A 113 0.73 -19.55 8.91
CA VAL A 113 0.66 -19.39 7.46
C VAL A 113 1.59 -18.25 7.01
N PRO A 114 2.65 -18.52 6.21
CA PRO A 114 3.64 -17.50 5.86
C PRO A 114 3.08 -16.27 5.16
N SER A 115 2.04 -16.43 4.34
CA SER A 115 1.37 -15.32 3.65
C SER A 115 0.62 -14.40 4.61
N VAL A 116 0.05 -14.93 5.69
CA VAL A 116 -0.64 -14.15 6.74
C VAL A 116 0.39 -13.31 7.50
N ARG A 117 1.46 -13.94 7.97
CA ARG A 117 2.57 -13.26 8.68
C ARG A 117 3.21 -12.17 7.82
N ARG A 118 3.50 -12.45 6.55
CA ARG A 118 4.05 -11.46 5.61
C ARG A 118 3.06 -10.31 5.36
N GLY A 119 1.77 -10.61 5.19
CA GLY A 119 0.71 -9.61 5.02
C GLY A 119 0.55 -8.69 6.23
N SER A 120 0.48 -9.26 7.44
CA SER A 120 0.35 -8.48 8.69
C SER A 120 1.59 -7.62 8.96
N LYS A 121 2.80 -8.16 8.72
CA LYS A 121 4.05 -7.40 8.83
C LYS A 121 4.09 -6.22 7.84
N MET A 122 3.76 -6.49 6.58
CA MET A 122 3.73 -5.48 5.52
C MET A 122 2.78 -4.34 5.88
N PHE A 123 1.56 -4.67 6.28
CA PHE A 123 0.57 -3.68 6.65
C PHE A 123 0.94 -2.90 7.91
N SER A 124 1.51 -3.56 8.93
CA SER A 124 2.05 -2.89 10.12
C SER A 124 3.14 -1.87 9.77
N ARG A 125 3.98 -2.16 8.78
CA ARG A 125 4.98 -1.22 8.26
C ARG A 125 4.34 -0.07 7.48
N SER A 126 3.28 -0.32 6.71
CA SER A 126 2.51 0.74 6.04
C SER A 126 1.93 1.72 7.06
N ILE A 127 1.40 1.25 8.19
CA ILE A 127 0.88 2.12 9.25
C ILE A 127 1.96 3.06 9.78
N ILE A 128 3.19 2.57 9.99
CA ILE A 128 4.31 3.42 10.42
C ILE A 128 4.61 4.49 9.36
N LEU A 129 4.64 4.11 8.08
CA LEU A 129 4.83 5.07 6.98
C LEU A 129 3.70 6.10 6.91
N MET A 130 2.45 5.69 7.11
CA MET A 130 1.31 6.60 7.17
C MET A 130 1.45 7.60 8.31
N VAL A 131 1.85 7.16 9.52
CA VAL A 131 2.10 8.08 10.65
C VAL A 131 3.18 9.09 10.30
N ILE A 132 4.28 8.65 9.66
CA ILE A 132 5.37 9.54 9.24
C ILE A 132 4.88 10.53 8.18
N ALA A 133 4.14 10.05 7.17
CA ALA A 133 3.57 10.89 6.12
C ALA A 133 2.64 11.96 6.70
N ILE A 134 1.74 11.56 7.59
CA ILE A 134 0.84 12.48 8.29
C ILE A 134 1.63 13.49 9.13
N ALA A 135 2.66 13.04 9.87
CA ALA A 135 3.51 13.93 10.66
C ALA A 135 4.32 14.93 9.80
N ALA A 136 4.58 14.57 8.55
CA ALA A 136 5.21 15.43 7.54
C ALA A 136 4.21 16.37 6.82
N GLY A 137 2.95 16.41 7.24
CA GLY A 137 1.91 17.24 6.63
C GLY A 137 1.38 16.68 5.30
N MET A 138 1.66 15.43 4.97
CA MET A 138 1.18 14.84 3.72
C MET A 138 -0.29 14.45 3.82
N THR A 139 -0.99 14.53 2.68
CA THR A 139 -2.28 13.86 2.55
C THR A 139 -2.04 12.38 2.30
N ILE A 140 -2.74 11.51 3.01
CA ILE A 140 -2.68 10.06 2.79
C ILE A 140 -3.95 9.56 2.10
N CYS A 141 -3.80 8.67 1.13
CA CYS A 141 -4.90 7.89 0.57
C CYS A 141 -4.59 6.41 0.78
N LEU A 142 -5.54 5.66 1.35
CA LEU A 142 -5.45 4.21 1.47
C LEU A 142 -6.47 3.55 0.56
N GLU A 143 -5.98 2.92 -0.51
CA GLU A 143 -6.80 2.11 -1.39
C GLU A 143 -6.96 0.71 -0.81
N ASN A 144 -8.21 0.26 -0.66
CA ASN A 144 -8.52 -1.07 -0.14
C ASN A 144 -9.79 -1.60 -0.82
N PRO A 145 -9.86 -2.88 -1.23
CA PRO A 145 -11.10 -3.44 -1.74
C PRO A 145 -12.18 -3.50 -0.66
N GLN A 146 -13.43 -3.31 -1.07
CA GLN A 146 -14.60 -3.12 -0.22
C GLN A 146 -14.82 -4.21 0.85
N ASN A 147 -14.39 -5.45 0.59
CA ASN A 147 -14.60 -6.59 1.50
C ASN A 147 -13.34 -7.04 2.26
N SER A 148 -12.29 -6.24 2.21
CA SER A 148 -11.04 -6.52 2.91
C SER A 148 -11.16 -6.25 4.41
N LEU A 149 -10.55 -7.13 5.20
CA LEU A 149 -10.47 -7.01 6.65
C LEU A 149 -9.38 -6.01 7.12
N ILE A 150 -8.67 -5.33 6.21
CA ILE A 150 -7.61 -4.37 6.57
C ILE A 150 -8.08 -3.30 7.57
N GLY A 151 -9.31 -2.81 7.44
CA GLY A 151 -9.87 -1.82 8.37
C GLY A 151 -10.02 -2.33 9.81
N MET A 152 -10.03 -3.64 10.01
CA MET A 152 -10.12 -4.29 11.33
C MET A 152 -8.75 -4.64 11.91
N HIS A 153 -7.66 -4.38 11.18
CA HIS A 153 -6.31 -4.66 11.67
C HIS A 153 -6.00 -3.78 12.88
N GLU A 154 -5.49 -4.37 13.96
CA GLU A 154 -5.27 -3.69 15.24
C GLU A 154 -4.48 -2.38 15.12
N LYS A 155 -3.43 -2.36 14.29
CA LYS A 155 -2.60 -1.17 14.06
C LYS A 155 -3.32 -0.07 13.29
N PHE A 156 -4.25 -0.41 12.39
CA PHE A 156 -5.07 0.58 11.69
C PHE A 156 -6.11 1.18 12.63
N ILE A 157 -6.76 0.35 13.46
CA ILE A 157 -7.65 0.84 14.52
C ILE A 157 -6.91 1.80 15.46
N TRP A 158 -5.67 1.46 15.84
CA TRP A 158 -4.81 2.34 16.62
C TRP A 158 -4.53 3.67 15.90
N LEU A 159 -4.18 3.63 14.61
CA LEU A 159 -3.98 4.85 13.82
C LEU A 159 -5.24 5.72 13.79
N VAL A 160 -6.41 5.14 13.51
CA VAL A 160 -7.68 5.87 13.48
C VAL A 160 -7.98 6.49 14.85
N ARG A 161 -7.80 5.73 15.95
CA ARG A 161 -7.96 6.27 17.31
C ARG A 161 -7.00 7.42 17.59
N LEU A 162 -5.74 7.31 17.17
CA LEU A 162 -4.75 8.37 17.31
C LEU A 162 -5.22 9.64 16.58
N LEU A 163 -5.70 9.50 15.34
CA LEU A 163 -6.21 10.62 14.55
C LEU A 163 -7.46 11.26 15.18
N MET A 164 -8.35 10.46 15.77
CA MET A 164 -9.54 10.96 16.48
C MET A 164 -9.20 11.73 17.77
N VAL A 165 -8.12 11.37 18.46
CA VAL A 165 -7.68 12.06 19.69
C VAL A 165 -7.01 13.40 19.37
N TYR A 166 -6.33 13.51 18.23
CA TYR A 166 -5.57 14.70 17.83
C TYR A 166 -6.09 15.34 16.53
N PRO A 167 -7.39 15.70 16.42
CA PRO A 167 -7.97 16.15 15.16
C PRO A 167 -7.35 17.46 14.67
N PHE A 168 -6.92 18.37 15.54
CA PHE A 168 -6.32 19.65 15.15
C PHE A 168 -4.96 19.50 14.47
N ILE A 169 -4.22 18.43 14.79
CA ILE A 169 -2.94 18.14 14.14
C ILE A 169 -3.21 17.55 12.74
N PHE A 170 -4.36 16.91 12.53
CA PHE A 170 -4.58 16.02 11.39
C PHE A 170 -5.79 16.36 10.50
N ALA A 171 -6.54 17.42 10.80
CA ALA A 171 -7.78 17.79 10.10
C ALA A 171 -7.59 18.05 8.59
N ARG A 172 -6.36 18.33 8.14
CA ARG A 172 -6.03 18.56 6.72
C ARG A 172 -5.73 17.27 5.94
N HIS A 173 -5.51 16.13 6.60
CA HIS A 173 -4.82 14.99 5.99
C HIS A 173 -5.67 13.74 5.79
N ILE A 174 -6.95 13.77 6.21
CA ILE A 174 -7.91 12.70 5.94
C ILE A 174 -8.75 13.09 4.73
N VAL A 175 -8.21 12.86 3.54
CA VAL A 175 -9.02 12.85 2.32
C VAL A 175 -9.44 11.40 2.10
N GLU A 176 -10.72 11.14 2.41
CA GLU A 176 -11.52 10.00 2.00
C GLU A 176 -10.79 8.63 1.96
N LEU A 177 -11.18 7.72 2.86
CA LEU A 177 -11.28 6.31 2.44
C LEU A 177 -12.21 6.34 1.24
N ILE A 178 -11.68 6.32 0.01
CA ILE A 178 -12.48 6.16 -1.20
C ILE A 178 -12.85 4.69 -1.21
N PRO A 179 -14.07 4.26 -0.78
CA PRO A 179 -14.55 2.99 -1.25
C PRO A 179 -14.53 3.11 -2.76
N THR A 180 -13.90 2.16 -3.45
CA THR A 180 -13.87 2.09 -4.92
C THR A 180 -15.32 1.91 -5.42
N MET A 181 -16.07 3.01 -5.44
CA MET A 181 -17.50 3.15 -5.71
C MET A 181 -17.72 3.94 -7.01
N LEU A 182 -16.81 3.82 -7.97
CA LEU A 182 -17.05 4.27 -9.34
C LEU A 182 -16.84 3.10 -10.31
N ARG A 183 -17.73 2.10 -10.24
CA ARG A 183 -18.23 1.29 -11.37
C ARG A 183 -19.16 0.18 -10.89
N GLY A 184 -20.47 0.49 -10.81
CA GLY A 184 -21.58 -0.45 -11.05
C GLY A 184 -21.64 -1.78 -10.28
N PRO A 185 -22.71 -2.57 -10.47
CA PRO A 185 -22.74 -3.95 -10.02
C PRO A 185 -21.62 -4.73 -10.72
N VAL A 186 -20.70 -5.30 -9.95
CA VAL A 186 -19.75 -6.29 -10.45
C VAL A 186 -20.58 -7.51 -10.88
N PRO A 187 -20.62 -7.91 -12.17
CA PRO A 187 -21.21 -9.18 -12.52
C PRO A 187 -20.41 -10.27 -11.80
N ILE A 188 -21.11 -11.05 -10.98
CA ILE A 188 -20.58 -12.25 -10.35
C ILE A 188 -20.31 -13.23 -11.50
N PHE A 189 -19.12 -13.16 -12.08
CA PHE A 189 -18.62 -14.25 -12.90
C PHE A 189 -18.40 -15.43 -11.95
N HIS A 190 -19.37 -16.33 -11.92
CA HIS A 190 -19.15 -17.71 -11.51
C HIS A 190 -18.04 -18.27 -12.41
N GLN A 191 -16.80 -18.23 -11.95
CA GLN A 191 -15.80 -19.17 -12.44
C GLN A 191 -16.24 -20.56 -11.97
N PRO A 192 -16.56 -21.51 -12.86
CA PRO A 192 -16.72 -22.89 -12.45
C PRO A 192 -15.39 -23.34 -11.84
N CYS A 193 -15.48 -23.78 -10.59
CA CYS A 193 -14.38 -24.44 -9.89
C CYS A 193 -14.02 -25.67 -10.73
N ALA A 194 -12.85 -25.65 -11.36
CA ALA A 194 -12.33 -26.81 -12.07
C ALA A 194 -12.31 -27.98 -11.09
N SER A 195 -13.17 -28.96 -11.34
CA SER A 195 -13.22 -30.22 -10.64
C SER A 195 -11.85 -30.87 -10.69
N ARG A 196 -11.33 -31.25 -9.53
CA ARG A 196 -10.19 -32.15 -9.39
C ARG A 196 -10.41 -33.36 -10.28
N VAL A 197 -9.49 -33.58 -11.21
CA VAL A 197 -9.32 -34.88 -11.85
C VAL A 197 -8.70 -35.79 -10.79
N GLU A 198 -9.51 -36.67 -10.21
CA GLU A 198 -9.04 -37.87 -9.53
C GLU A 198 -8.39 -38.76 -10.60
N ALA A 199 -7.06 -38.90 -10.52
CA ALA A 199 -6.32 -39.86 -11.30
C ALA A 199 -6.25 -41.17 -10.49
N ASP A 200 -7.20 -42.06 -10.76
CA ASP A 200 -7.07 -43.49 -10.48
C ASP A 200 -6.31 -44.14 -11.65
N SER A 201 -5.08 -44.57 -11.38
CA SER A 201 -4.40 -45.71 -12.02
C SER A 201 -3.09 -46.03 -11.30
#